data_AF-A0A173VPY6-F1
#
_entry.id   AF-A0A173VPY6-F1
#
_cell.length_a   1.000
_cell.length_b   1.000
_cell.length_c   1.000
_cell.angle_alpha   90.00
_cell.angle_beta   90.00
_cell.angle_gamma   90.00
#
_symmetry.space_group_name_H-M   'P 1'
#
loop_
_entity.id
_entity.type
_entity.pdbx_description
1 polymer ?
#
loop_
_entity_poly.entity_id
_entity_poly.type
_entity_poly.pdbx_seq_one_letter_code
_entity_poly.pdbx_strand_id
1 'polypeptide(L)'
;MATPIIDHNLLTLDYWQDSVTYEGKTVPGGTIGCEALNIPDTLREKLAQASIPLQKIVAAIKENNLTAELLRPAKGSVLHMIQHAKDTPPFSRADAAYYNGRVEHIFSEEGIQNTLAYVQAAAVVGLLATFNEQFRQGVGITKIITLAEELPATIRNYKSGMTAFADELHKGKRTPDGYAQVFGRIFSGQPKLSLDDKSWQAFSNTTIQYVSSVRSAQDAPQLMRRMHYMSFVSMFRSDLYEGLCVGHAPRKCAVCGKWFLTTDARYAKYCDGLAPGDKRRRTCRQVGNLRGREQRELAADHPIKKIYTKRFNTITQYLGRGTLDEQTAAAMKALAKSKLEKALQDSGYAQGGYAAEMEQAALLAEVKETIER
;
A
#
# COMPACT_ATOMS: atom_id res chain seq x y z
N MET A 1 -14.42 -37.02 11.24
CA MET A 1 -13.62 -36.53 10.09
C MET A 1 -12.41 -35.82 10.68
N ALA A 2 -11.20 -36.30 10.38
CA ALA A 2 -9.98 -35.74 10.96
C ALA A 2 -9.77 -34.32 10.45
N THR A 3 -9.90 -33.33 11.33
CA THR A 3 -9.63 -31.93 11.01
C THR A 3 -8.15 -31.80 10.63
N PRO A 4 -7.82 -31.37 9.41
CA PRO A 4 -6.45 -31.22 9.00
C PRO A 4 -5.63 -30.31 9.91
N ILE A 5 -4.47 -30.80 10.32
CA ILE A 5 -3.49 -30.04 11.11
C ILE A 5 -2.91 -28.86 10.29
N ILE A 6 -3.29 -28.72 9.01
CA ILE A 6 -3.00 -27.60 8.12
C ILE A 6 -4.29 -27.11 7.40
N ASP A 7 -5.45 -27.14 8.06
CA ASP A 7 -6.72 -26.70 7.44
C ASP A 7 -6.94 -25.17 7.44
N HIS A 8 -5.87 -24.38 7.60
CA HIS A 8 -5.97 -22.93 7.54
C HIS A 8 -5.12 -22.29 6.45
N ASN A 9 -5.81 -21.39 5.75
CA ASN A 9 -5.57 -20.82 4.44
C ASN A 9 -4.61 -19.62 4.47
N LEU A 10 -3.64 -19.62 5.38
CA LEU A 10 -2.73 -18.47 5.57
C LEU A 10 -1.95 -18.11 4.29
N LEU A 11 -1.75 -19.08 3.40
CA LEU A 11 -1.18 -18.88 2.06
C LEU A 11 -2.19 -19.25 0.98
N THR A 12 -3.43 -18.84 1.14
CA THR A 12 -4.50 -19.15 0.21
C THR A 12 -5.38 -17.94 -0.01
N LEU A 13 -5.68 -17.68 -1.27
CA LEU A 13 -6.52 -16.57 -1.69
C LEU A 13 -7.65 -17.09 -2.58
N ASP A 14 -8.87 -16.66 -2.29
CA ASP A 14 -10.04 -16.97 -3.10
C ASP A 14 -10.40 -15.75 -3.95
N TYR A 15 -10.23 -15.86 -5.26
CA TYR A 15 -10.53 -14.80 -6.21
C TYR A 15 -11.92 -14.97 -6.81
N TRP A 16 -12.62 -13.85 -6.94
CA TRP A 16 -13.87 -13.76 -7.69
C TRP A 16 -14.01 -12.36 -8.30
N GLN A 17 -14.09 -12.31 -9.62
CA GLN A 17 -14.12 -11.06 -10.40
C GLN A 17 -12.96 -10.13 -10.01
N ASP A 18 -13.26 -8.94 -9.50
CA ASP A 18 -12.32 -7.91 -9.07
C ASP A 18 -11.97 -7.99 -7.58
N SER A 19 -12.36 -9.06 -6.88
CA SER A 19 -12.23 -9.22 -5.44
C SER A 19 -11.41 -10.44 -5.04
N VAL A 20 -10.81 -10.35 -3.85
CA VAL A 20 -10.04 -11.42 -3.21
C VAL A 20 -10.51 -11.60 -1.77
N THR A 21 -10.66 -12.84 -1.33
CA THR A 21 -10.93 -13.19 0.05
C THR A 21 -9.70 -13.81 0.68
N TYR A 22 -9.28 -13.25 1.80
CA TYR A 22 -8.15 -13.72 2.61
C TYR A 22 -8.58 -13.79 4.07
N GLU A 23 -8.42 -14.96 4.71
CA GLU A 23 -8.80 -15.19 6.11
C GLU A 23 -10.26 -14.75 6.42
N GLY A 24 -11.19 -15.09 5.51
CA GLY A 24 -12.61 -14.76 5.63
C GLY A 24 -12.98 -13.29 5.35
N LYS A 25 -12.02 -12.43 5.02
CA LYS A 25 -12.25 -11.01 4.72
C LYS A 25 -12.11 -10.75 3.23
N THR A 26 -13.19 -10.34 2.58
CA THR A 26 -13.16 -9.96 1.17
C THR A 26 -12.79 -8.49 0.98
N VAL A 27 -11.85 -8.24 0.07
CA VAL A 27 -11.34 -6.93 -0.31
C VAL A 27 -11.14 -6.87 -1.83
N PRO A 28 -10.94 -5.69 -2.45
CA PRO A 28 -10.58 -5.64 -3.87
C PRO A 28 -9.26 -6.38 -4.15
N GLY A 29 -9.17 -7.07 -5.28
CA GLY A 29 -7.96 -7.77 -5.72
C GLY A 29 -6.77 -6.81 -5.82
N GLY A 30 -5.60 -7.24 -5.37
CA GLY A 30 -4.40 -6.39 -5.24
C GLY A 30 -4.25 -5.71 -3.90
N THR A 31 -5.23 -5.80 -3.00
CA THR A 31 -5.17 -5.19 -1.67
C THR A 31 -4.08 -5.81 -0.80
N ILE A 32 -3.96 -7.13 -0.78
CA ILE A 32 -3.00 -7.86 0.06
C ILE A 32 -1.56 -7.53 -0.35
N GLY A 33 -1.29 -7.53 -1.66
CA GLY A 33 -0.01 -7.09 -2.21
C GLY A 33 0.27 -5.61 -1.93
N CYS A 34 -0.72 -4.74 -2.14
CA CYS A 34 -0.56 -3.31 -1.85
C CYS A 34 -0.30 -3.03 -0.36
N GLU A 35 -0.97 -3.75 0.55
CA GLU A 35 -0.74 -3.67 2.00
C GLU A 35 0.67 -4.11 2.36
N ALA A 36 1.18 -5.19 1.74
CA ALA A 36 2.53 -5.69 1.98
C ALA A 36 3.64 -4.68 1.64
N LEU A 37 3.41 -3.74 0.71
CA LEU A 37 4.34 -2.62 0.44
C LEU A 37 4.54 -1.69 1.64
N ASN A 38 3.56 -1.65 2.57
CA ASN A 38 3.58 -0.78 3.74
C ASN A 38 4.13 -1.45 5.00
N ILE A 39 4.57 -2.71 4.94
CA ILE A 39 5.12 -3.40 6.10
C ILE A 39 6.36 -2.64 6.61
N PRO A 40 6.36 -2.15 7.87
CA PRO A 40 7.47 -1.38 8.41
C PRO A 40 8.76 -2.20 8.51
N ASP A 41 9.91 -1.58 8.24
CA ASP A 41 11.21 -2.26 8.41
C ASP A 41 11.48 -2.63 9.87
N THR A 42 10.95 -1.84 10.82
CA THR A 42 10.99 -2.16 12.26
C THR A 42 10.24 -3.44 12.61
N LEU A 43 9.13 -3.75 11.93
CA LEU A 43 8.45 -5.04 12.11
C LEU A 43 9.30 -6.16 11.52
N ARG A 44 9.82 -5.99 10.30
CA ARG A 44 10.71 -6.97 9.66
C ARG A 44 11.91 -7.32 10.54
N GLU A 45 12.52 -6.33 11.19
CA GLU A 45 13.66 -6.53 12.10
C GLU A 45 13.27 -7.34 13.35
N LYS A 46 12.12 -7.04 13.97
CA LYS A 46 11.59 -7.84 15.08
C LYS A 46 11.32 -9.28 14.67
N LEU A 47 10.74 -9.48 13.49
CA LEU A 47 10.51 -10.82 12.92
C LEU A 47 11.83 -11.55 12.66
N ALA A 48 12.84 -10.85 12.12
CA ALA A 48 14.17 -11.42 11.88
C ALA A 48 14.87 -11.85 13.17
N GLN A 49 14.74 -11.08 14.25
CA GLN A 49 15.28 -11.45 15.54
C GLN A 49 14.57 -12.70 16.11
N ALA A 50 13.23 -12.73 16.01
CA ALA A 50 12.43 -13.85 16.49
C ALA A 50 12.64 -15.14 15.67
N SER A 51 13.05 -15.04 14.40
CA SER A 51 13.29 -16.18 13.52
C SER A 51 14.66 -16.85 13.68
N ILE A 52 15.59 -16.29 14.46
CA ILE A 52 16.96 -16.85 14.62
C ILE A 52 16.96 -18.33 15.06
N PRO A 53 16.15 -18.78 16.05
CA PRO A 53 16.08 -20.19 16.38
C PRO A 53 15.57 -21.06 15.22
N LEU A 54 14.63 -20.53 14.42
CA LEU A 54 14.08 -21.23 13.26
C LEU A 54 15.12 -21.41 12.15
N GLN A 55 16.00 -20.42 11.95
CA GLN A 55 17.12 -20.51 11.00
C GLN A 55 18.05 -21.67 11.36
N LYS A 56 18.37 -21.83 12.64
CA LYS A 56 19.19 -22.95 13.13
C LYS A 56 18.51 -24.30 12.86
N ILE A 57 17.19 -24.39 13.05
CA ILE A 57 16.43 -25.61 12.76
C ILE A 57 16.45 -25.91 11.26
N VAL A 58 16.20 -24.92 10.39
CA VAL A 58 16.22 -25.11 8.94
C VAL A 58 17.62 -25.53 8.46
N ALA A 59 18.69 -24.96 9.01
CA ALA A 59 20.05 -25.41 8.74
C ALA A 59 20.26 -26.87 9.20
N ALA A 60 19.81 -27.21 10.40
CA ALA A 60 19.96 -28.56 10.95
C ALA A 60 19.20 -29.63 10.16
N ILE A 61 18.03 -29.29 9.59
CA ILE A 61 17.29 -30.16 8.67
C ILE A 61 18.14 -30.43 7.41
N LYS A 62 18.77 -29.40 6.84
CA LYS A 62 19.62 -29.54 5.63
C LYS A 62 20.87 -30.37 5.89
N GLU A 63 21.44 -30.25 7.08
CA GLU A 63 22.64 -30.99 7.52
C GLU A 63 22.31 -32.38 8.10
N ASN A 64 21.01 -32.75 8.14
CA ASN A 64 20.52 -34.00 8.70
C ASN A 64 20.98 -34.25 10.16
N ASN A 65 21.03 -33.19 10.97
CA ASN A 65 21.47 -33.23 12.38
C ASN A 65 20.42 -32.64 13.35
N LEU A 66 19.14 -32.61 12.93
CA LEU A 66 18.05 -32.08 13.73
C LEU A 66 17.85 -32.87 15.04
N THR A 67 17.70 -32.17 16.15
CA THR A 67 17.45 -32.75 17.48
C THR A 67 16.21 -32.13 18.15
N ALA A 68 15.66 -32.83 19.15
CA ALA A 68 14.53 -32.32 19.94
C ALA A 68 14.86 -30.98 20.62
N GLU A 69 16.08 -30.83 21.16
CA GLU A 69 16.51 -29.59 21.82
C GLU A 69 16.55 -28.39 20.87
N LEU A 70 16.87 -28.61 19.59
CA LEU A 70 16.80 -27.55 18.58
C LEU A 70 15.36 -27.15 18.26
N LEU A 71 14.39 -28.07 18.36
CA LEU A 71 12.97 -27.81 18.07
C LEU A 71 12.25 -27.10 19.22
N ARG A 72 12.65 -27.33 20.47
CA ARG A 72 11.96 -26.77 21.66
C ARG A 72 11.76 -25.24 21.62
N PRO A 73 12.72 -24.41 21.18
CA PRO A 73 12.52 -22.96 21.06
C PRO A 73 11.56 -22.54 19.94
N ALA A 74 11.27 -23.41 18.97
CA ALA A 74 10.50 -23.05 17.77
C ALA A 74 9.11 -22.52 18.09
N LYS A 75 8.44 -23.13 19.08
CA LYS A 75 7.11 -22.71 19.56
C LYS A 75 7.13 -21.24 19.98
N GLY A 76 8.06 -20.88 20.87
CA GLY A 76 8.21 -19.51 21.38
C GLY A 76 8.53 -18.51 20.27
N SER A 77 9.41 -18.89 19.34
CA SER A 77 9.71 -18.08 18.15
C SER A 77 8.48 -17.79 17.31
N VAL A 78 7.71 -18.82 16.93
CA VAL A 78 6.51 -18.66 16.09
C VAL A 78 5.46 -17.80 16.79
N LEU A 79 5.18 -18.04 18.07
CA LEU A 79 4.22 -17.25 18.85
C LEU A 79 4.64 -15.77 18.93
N HIS A 80 5.93 -15.51 19.15
CA HIS A 80 6.45 -14.14 19.22
C HIS A 80 6.33 -13.42 17.86
N MET A 81 6.58 -14.14 16.76
CA MET A 81 6.39 -13.60 15.41
C MET A 81 4.92 -13.26 15.12
N ILE A 82 3.97 -14.15 15.47
CA ILE A 82 2.53 -13.88 15.34
C ILE A 82 2.17 -12.62 16.14
N GLN A 83 2.61 -12.54 17.39
CA GLN A 83 2.34 -11.42 18.28
C GLN A 83 2.89 -10.08 17.74
N HIS A 84 4.05 -10.08 17.08
CA HIS A 84 4.58 -8.89 16.42
C HIS A 84 3.80 -8.49 15.16
N ALA A 85 3.32 -9.47 14.39
CA ALA A 85 2.70 -9.21 13.08
C ALA A 85 1.20 -8.87 13.17
N LYS A 86 0.49 -9.32 14.21
CA LYS A 86 -0.99 -9.31 14.29
C LYS A 86 -1.68 -7.98 14.07
N ASP A 87 -1.02 -6.84 14.30
CA ASP A 87 -1.63 -5.52 14.15
C ASP A 87 -1.26 -4.83 12.81
N THR A 88 -0.44 -5.49 11.98
CA THR A 88 0.07 -4.94 10.73
C THR A 88 -0.55 -5.65 9.53
N PRO A 89 -1.23 -4.92 8.62
CA PRO A 89 -1.70 -5.50 7.37
C PRO A 89 -0.55 -6.03 6.49
N PRO A 90 -0.75 -7.13 5.73
CA PRO A 90 -2.00 -7.90 5.65
C PRO A 90 -2.18 -8.91 6.80
N PHE A 91 -1.20 -9.09 7.69
CA PHE A 91 -1.25 -10.10 8.75
C PHE A 91 -2.37 -9.88 9.77
N SER A 92 -2.80 -8.64 9.98
CA SER A 92 -3.94 -8.32 10.85
C SER A 92 -5.29 -8.84 10.36
N ARG A 93 -5.33 -9.45 9.19
CA ARG A 93 -6.52 -10.15 8.68
C ARG A 93 -6.70 -11.51 9.33
N ALA A 94 -5.61 -12.18 9.64
CA ALA A 94 -5.56 -13.49 10.27
C ALA A 94 -6.02 -13.45 11.74
N ASP A 95 -6.68 -14.51 12.20
CA ASP A 95 -7.06 -14.67 13.61
C ASP A 95 -5.85 -15.12 14.45
N ALA A 96 -5.16 -14.16 15.06
CA ALA A 96 -4.00 -14.44 15.89
C ALA A 96 -4.31 -15.38 17.08
N ALA A 97 -5.51 -15.31 17.67
CA ALA A 97 -5.87 -16.16 18.80
C ALA A 97 -6.01 -17.62 18.36
N TYR A 98 -6.67 -17.83 17.21
CA TYR A 98 -6.77 -19.13 16.58
C TYR A 98 -5.39 -19.74 16.29
N TYR A 99 -4.50 -18.99 15.61
CA TYR A 99 -3.16 -19.49 15.27
C TYR A 99 -2.29 -19.72 16.50
N ASN A 100 -2.35 -18.87 17.52
CA ASN A 100 -1.63 -19.09 18.78
C ASN A 100 -2.05 -20.39 19.45
N GLY A 101 -3.37 -20.65 19.55
CA GLY A 101 -3.88 -21.90 20.12
C GLY A 101 -3.40 -23.14 19.35
N ARG A 102 -3.35 -23.06 18.01
CA ARG A 102 -2.80 -24.17 17.20
C ARG A 102 -1.32 -24.38 17.42
N VAL A 103 -0.53 -23.31 17.44
CA VAL A 103 0.92 -23.40 17.66
C VAL A 103 1.22 -24.04 19.01
N GLU A 104 0.47 -23.68 20.07
CA GLU A 104 0.59 -24.34 21.36
C GLU A 104 0.28 -25.84 21.30
N HIS A 105 -0.74 -26.23 20.53
CA HIS A 105 -1.15 -27.62 20.42
C HIS A 105 -0.18 -28.49 19.60
N ILE A 106 0.28 -28.00 18.44
CA ILE A 106 1.09 -28.81 17.51
C ILE A 106 2.55 -28.94 17.96
N PHE A 107 3.11 -27.95 18.68
CA PHE A 107 4.47 -28.03 19.22
C PHE A 107 4.49 -28.76 20.58
N SER A 108 3.75 -29.85 20.70
CA SER A 108 3.78 -30.78 21.84
C SER A 108 5.00 -31.71 21.73
N GLU A 109 5.28 -32.50 22.79
CA GLU A 109 6.34 -33.51 22.74
C GLU A 109 6.08 -34.54 21.64
N GLU A 110 4.82 -34.96 21.45
CA GLU A 110 4.41 -35.82 20.34
C GLU A 110 4.73 -35.19 18.98
N GLY A 111 4.41 -33.91 18.80
CA GLY A 111 4.70 -33.17 17.58
C GLY A 111 6.19 -33.09 17.30
N ILE A 112 7.02 -32.83 18.31
CA ILE A 112 8.49 -32.82 18.21
C ILE A 112 9.02 -34.18 17.74
N GLN A 113 8.59 -35.27 18.38
CA GLN A 113 9.02 -36.62 17.99
C GLN A 113 8.56 -36.96 16.56
N ASN A 114 7.34 -36.56 16.20
CA ASN A 114 6.82 -36.76 14.85
C ASN A 114 7.62 -35.96 13.80
N THR A 115 8.04 -34.73 14.12
CA THR A 115 8.94 -33.94 13.28
C THR A 115 10.28 -34.62 13.06
N LEU A 116 10.90 -35.15 14.12
CA LEU A 116 12.18 -35.87 13.99
C LEU A 116 12.04 -37.11 13.09
N ALA A 117 10.99 -37.91 13.32
CA ALA A 117 10.71 -39.09 12.51
C ALA A 117 10.44 -38.72 11.04
N TYR A 118 9.70 -37.63 10.80
CA TYR A 118 9.45 -37.12 9.46
C TYR A 118 10.75 -36.70 8.75
N VAL A 119 11.60 -35.91 9.40
CA VAL A 119 12.85 -35.41 8.79
C VAL A 119 13.79 -36.57 8.44
N GLN A 120 13.90 -37.57 9.32
CA GLN A 120 14.65 -38.79 9.05
C GLN A 120 14.07 -39.58 7.86
N ALA A 121 12.75 -39.75 7.82
CA ALA A 121 12.09 -40.45 6.72
C ALA A 121 12.26 -39.68 5.38
N ALA A 122 12.10 -38.36 5.40
CA ALA A 122 12.27 -37.51 4.24
C ALA A 122 13.72 -37.54 3.68
N ALA A 123 14.73 -37.72 4.54
CA ALA A 123 16.12 -37.91 4.10
C ALA A 123 16.33 -39.23 3.31
N VAL A 124 15.46 -40.23 3.51
CA VAL A 124 15.57 -41.55 2.86
C VAL A 124 14.65 -41.65 1.63
N VAL A 125 13.38 -41.30 1.78
CA VAL A 125 12.35 -41.49 0.72
C VAL A 125 11.88 -40.19 0.08
N GLY A 126 12.48 -39.06 0.44
CA GLY A 126 12.19 -37.76 -0.15
C GLY A 126 10.74 -37.33 0.01
N LEU A 127 10.14 -36.83 -1.07
CA LEU A 127 8.80 -36.26 -1.09
C LEU A 127 7.71 -37.27 -0.66
N LEU A 128 7.94 -38.58 -0.86
CA LEU A 128 6.98 -39.63 -0.47
C LEU A 128 6.63 -39.60 1.02
N ALA A 129 7.58 -39.21 1.88
CA ALA A 129 7.32 -39.07 3.33
C ALA A 129 6.25 -38.01 3.62
N THR A 130 6.12 -36.98 2.78
CA THR A 130 5.17 -35.87 2.97
C THR A 130 3.71 -36.31 2.80
N PHE A 131 3.48 -37.39 2.03
CA PHE A 131 2.15 -37.93 1.78
C PHE A 131 1.75 -39.04 2.76
N ASN A 132 2.66 -39.45 3.65
CA ASN A 132 2.35 -40.45 4.67
C ASN A 132 1.67 -39.78 5.88
N GLU A 133 0.44 -40.19 6.16
CA GLU A 133 -0.39 -39.65 7.26
C GLU A 133 0.27 -39.82 8.63
N GLN A 134 1.15 -40.82 8.80
CA GLN A 134 1.94 -41.00 10.02
C GLN A 134 2.79 -39.77 10.36
N PHE A 135 3.25 -39.01 9.37
CA PHE A 135 4.13 -37.85 9.55
C PHE A 135 3.40 -36.51 9.49
N ARG A 136 2.07 -36.51 9.52
CA ARG A 136 1.25 -35.30 9.27
C ARG A 136 1.61 -34.13 10.19
N GLN A 137 1.83 -34.38 11.48
CA GLN A 137 2.21 -33.31 12.42
C GLN A 137 3.60 -32.76 12.10
N GLY A 138 4.56 -33.65 11.85
CA GLY A 138 5.93 -33.30 11.48
C GLY A 138 6.00 -32.45 10.21
N VAL A 139 5.23 -32.82 9.19
CA VAL A 139 5.06 -32.04 7.94
C VAL A 139 4.49 -30.64 8.24
N GLY A 140 3.45 -30.56 9.07
CA GLY A 140 2.86 -29.28 9.44
C GLY A 140 3.83 -28.36 10.19
N ILE A 141 4.55 -28.90 11.17
CA ILE A 141 5.53 -28.16 11.99
C ILE A 141 6.69 -27.68 11.13
N THR A 142 7.29 -28.56 10.31
CA THR A 142 8.37 -28.18 9.39
C THR A 142 7.94 -27.08 8.43
N LYS A 143 6.74 -27.17 7.85
CA LYS A 143 6.18 -26.12 7.00
C LYS A 143 6.03 -24.79 7.74
N ILE A 144 5.51 -24.79 8.96
CA ILE A 144 5.37 -23.57 9.77
C ILE A 144 6.74 -22.96 10.10
N ILE A 145 7.72 -23.79 10.48
CA ILE A 145 9.08 -23.36 10.78
C ILE A 145 9.70 -22.70 9.54
N THR A 146 9.64 -23.35 8.37
CA THR A 146 10.16 -22.79 7.12
C THR A 146 9.47 -21.47 6.76
N LEU A 147 8.13 -21.42 6.83
CA LEU A 147 7.39 -20.19 6.52
C LEU A 147 7.72 -19.03 7.46
N ALA A 148 7.81 -19.31 8.76
CA ALA A 148 8.15 -18.30 9.75
C ALA A 148 9.61 -17.86 9.61
N GLU A 149 10.53 -18.78 9.35
CA GLU A 149 11.94 -18.48 9.09
C GLU A 149 12.13 -17.55 7.89
N GLU A 150 11.46 -17.84 6.78
CA GLU A 150 11.61 -17.09 5.53
C GLU A 150 10.86 -15.74 5.52
N LEU A 151 9.91 -15.53 6.43
CA LEU A 151 9.03 -14.35 6.44
C LEU A 151 9.78 -13.00 6.40
N PRO A 152 10.83 -12.77 7.21
CA PRO A 152 11.56 -11.50 7.18
C PRO A 152 12.26 -11.26 5.83
N ALA A 153 12.84 -12.32 5.24
CA ALA A 153 13.47 -12.26 3.93
C ALA A 153 12.43 -12.03 2.83
N THR A 154 11.26 -12.68 2.92
CA THR A 154 10.12 -12.47 2.02
C THR A 154 9.67 -11.02 2.02
N ILE A 155 9.47 -10.41 3.18
CA ILE A 155 9.07 -9.00 3.28
C ILE A 155 10.10 -8.09 2.60
N ARG A 156 11.39 -8.32 2.88
CA ARG A 156 12.50 -7.57 2.25
C ARG A 156 12.47 -7.71 0.73
N ASN A 157 12.38 -8.94 0.23
CA ASN A 157 12.45 -9.26 -1.19
C ASN A 157 11.22 -8.74 -1.96
N TYR A 158 10.05 -8.79 -1.33
CA TYR A 158 8.84 -8.20 -1.88
C TYR A 158 8.98 -6.68 -2.00
N LYS A 159 9.34 -5.99 -0.92
CA LYS A 159 9.50 -4.52 -0.93
C LYS A 159 10.57 -4.06 -1.91
N SER A 160 11.74 -4.71 -1.93
CA SER A 160 12.85 -4.32 -2.81
C SER A 160 12.51 -4.50 -4.28
N GLY A 161 11.77 -5.55 -4.65
CA GLY A 161 11.33 -5.78 -6.02
C GLY A 161 10.15 -4.89 -6.43
N MET A 162 9.16 -4.72 -5.55
CA MET A 162 7.85 -4.21 -5.93
C MET A 162 7.64 -2.72 -5.68
N THR A 163 8.46 -2.07 -4.84
CA THR A 163 8.31 -0.62 -4.59
C THR A 163 8.56 0.20 -5.86
N ALA A 164 9.66 -0.06 -6.56
CA ALA A 164 9.98 0.64 -7.81
C ALA A 164 8.93 0.37 -8.89
N PHE A 165 8.45 -0.88 -8.97
CA PHE A 165 7.36 -1.24 -9.88
C PHE A 165 6.07 -0.47 -9.56
N ALA A 166 5.68 -0.38 -8.29
CA ALA A 166 4.52 0.40 -7.85
C ALA A 166 4.67 1.90 -8.14
N ASP A 167 5.88 2.46 -8.01
CA ASP A 167 6.17 3.85 -8.38
C ASP A 167 6.01 4.09 -9.90
N GLU A 168 6.35 3.11 -10.74
CA GLU A 168 6.13 3.21 -12.19
C GLU A 168 4.65 3.05 -12.56
N LEU A 169 3.91 2.16 -11.89
CA LEU A 169 2.45 2.06 -12.05
C LEU A 169 1.75 3.37 -11.67
N HIS A 170 2.26 4.08 -10.66
CA HIS A 170 1.78 5.41 -10.28
C HIS A 170 1.93 6.45 -11.41
N LYS A 171 2.90 6.30 -12.31
CA LYS A 171 3.13 7.24 -13.42
C LYS A 171 2.33 6.85 -14.68
N GLY A 172 1.96 5.57 -14.82
CA GLY A 172 1.31 5.02 -15.99
C GLY A 172 -0.17 5.36 -16.16
N LYS A 173 -0.73 4.93 -17.30
CA LYS A 173 -2.17 4.98 -17.59
C LYS A 173 -2.92 4.03 -16.67
N ARG A 174 -4.09 4.46 -16.19
CA ARG A 174 -4.88 3.74 -15.18
C ARG A 174 -5.92 2.83 -15.81
N THR A 175 -5.42 1.89 -16.58
CA THR A 175 -6.22 0.86 -17.25
C THR A 175 -5.44 -0.45 -17.19
N PRO A 176 -6.11 -1.60 -17.29
CA PRO A 176 -5.42 -2.89 -17.42
C PRO A 176 -4.31 -2.85 -18.48
N ASP A 177 -4.58 -2.30 -19.66
CA ASP A 177 -3.58 -2.15 -20.74
C ASP A 177 -2.40 -1.24 -20.34
N GLY A 178 -2.69 -0.14 -19.64
CA GLY A 178 -1.66 0.78 -19.16
C GLY A 178 -0.73 0.13 -18.14
N TYR A 179 -1.30 -0.68 -17.24
CA TYR A 179 -0.53 -1.47 -16.28
C TYR A 179 0.23 -2.60 -16.95
N ALA A 180 -0.35 -3.27 -17.95
CA ALA A 180 0.31 -4.29 -18.74
C ALA A 180 1.51 -3.73 -19.51
N GLN A 181 1.42 -2.50 -20.05
CA GLN A 181 2.56 -1.83 -20.69
C GLN A 181 3.71 -1.57 -19.71
N VAL A 182 3.39 -1.10 -18.49
CA VAL A 182 4.39 -0.87 -17.44
C VAL A 182 5.02 -2.18 -16.98
N PHE A 183 4.20 -3.22 -16.75
CA PHE A 183 4.65 -4.57 -16.39
C PHE A 183 5.58 -5.12 -17.46
N GLY A 184 5.13 -5.09 -18.72
CA GLY A 184 5.91 -5.51 -19.88
C GLY A 184 7.25 -4.80 -19.91
N ARG A 185 7.29 -3.47 -19.89
CA ARG A 185 8.56 -2.70 -19.92
C ARG A 185 9.54 -3.03 -18.79
N ILE A 186 9.04 -3.35 -17.59
CA ILE A 186 9.88 -3.58 -16.40
C ILE A 186 10.36 -5.03 -16.33
N PHE A 187 9.55 -5.98 -16.82
CA PHE A 187 9.82 -7.41 -16.76
C PHE A 187 10.06 -8.04 -18.15
N SER A 188 10.27 -7.24 -19.21
CA SER A 188 10.44 -7.67 -20.62
C SER A 188 11.78 -8.33 -20.95
N GLY A 189 12.54 -8.80 -19.96
CA GLY A 189 13.59 -9.76 -20.26
C GLY A 189 12.94 -10.97 -20.95
N GLN A 190 13.57 -11.55 -21.99
CA GLN A 190 13.14 -12.88 -22.42
C GLN A 190 13.13 -13.74 -21.16
N PRO A 191 12.00 -14.33 -20.78
CA PRO A 191 11.88 -14.95 -19.48
C PRO A 191 12.81 -16.18 -19.50
N LYS A 192 13.98 -16.02 -18.90
CA LYS A 192 14.91 -17.13 -18.67
C LYS A 192 14.38 -17.85 -17.45
N LEU A 193 14.18 -19.16 -17.58
CA LEU A 193 13.86 -20.04 -16.44
C LEU A 193 15.07 -20.09 -15.50
N SER A 194 15.30 -19.03 -14.75
CA SER A 194 16.42 -18.83 -13.84
C SER A 194 15.89 -18.38 -12.50
N LEU A 195 16.34 -19.04 -11.44
CA LEU A 195 16.01 -18.68 -10.06
C LEU A 195 16.68 -17.34 -9.64
N ASP A 196 17.73 -16.93 -10.36
CA ASP A 196 18.51 -15.71 -10.06
C ASP A 196 18.07 -14.49 -10.89
N ASP A 197 17.22 -14.69 -11.90
CA ASP A 197 16.76 -13.62 -12.77
C ASP A 197 15.50 -12.95 -12.21
N LYS A 198 15.63 -11.69 -11.78
CA LYS A 198 14.54 -10.89 -11.24
C LYS A 198 13.49 -10.48 -12.28
N SER A 199 13.76 -10.69 -13.58
CA SER A 199 12.77 -10.51 -14.65
C SER A 199 11.77 -11.68 -14.74
N TRP A 200 12.11 -12.82 -14.13
CA TRP A 200 11.24 -13.99 -14.11
C TRP A 200 10.15 -13.84 -13.02
N GLN A 201 8.92 -13.57 -13.46
CA GLN A 201 7.77 -13.30 -12.60
C GLN A 201 6.78 -14.47 -12.53
N ALA A 202 7.30 -15.71 -12.56
CA ALA A 202 6.46 -16.90 -12.38
C ALA A 202 6.49 -17.40 -10.93
N PHE A 203 5.40 -18.08 -10.54
CA PHE A 203 5.29 -18.77 -9.27
C PHE A 203 5.42 -20.27 -9.52
N SER A 204 6.39 -20.93 -8.88
CA SER A 204 6.46 -22.39 -8.89
C SER A 204 5.39 -22.98 -7.95
N ASN A 205 4.84 -24.15 -8.32
CA ASN A 205 4.03 -25.00 -7.44
C ASN A 205 2.80 -24.31 -6.80
N THR A 206 2.07 -23.51 -7.58
CA THR A 206 0.78 -22.96 -7.16
C THR A 206 -0.34 -23.92 -7.56
N THR A 207 -1.13 -24.39 -6.59
CA THR A 207 -2.32 -25.21 -6.86
C THR A 207 -3.53 -24.29 -7.03
N ILE A 208 -4.27 -24.49 -8.12
CA ILE A 208 -5.53 -23.79 -8.38
C ILE A 208 -6.68 -24.77 -8.18
N GLN A 209 -7.65 -24.39 -7.36
CA GLN A 209 -8.89 -25.13 -7.12
C GLN A 209 -10.09 -24.23 -7.45
N TYR A 210 -11.10 -24.77 -8.11
CA TYR A 210 -12.38 -24.09 -8.28
C TYR A 210 -13.35 -24.55 -7.19
N VAL A 211 -13.87 -23.61 -6.41
CA VAL A 211 -14.74 -23.89 -5.26
C VAL A 211 -16.04 -23.12 -5.39
N SER A 212 -17.14 -23.73 -4.96
CA SER A 212 -18.41 -23.02 -4.75
C SER A 212 -18.42 -22.47 -3.33
N SER A 213 -18.67 -21.17 -3.17
CA SER A 213 -18.69 -20.53 -1.85
C SER A 213 -19.62 -19.33 -1.82
N VAL A 214 -20.09 -19.00 -0.62
CA VAL A 214 -21.04 -17.92 -0.38
C VAL A 214 -20.36 -16.83 0.45
N ARG A 215 -20.34 -15.59 -0.05
CA ARG A 215 -19.64 -14.46 0.60
C ARG A 215 -20.37 -13.91 1.83
N SER A 216 -21.70 -14.00 1.83
CA SER A 216 -22.56 -13.68 2.96
C SER A 216 -23.70 -14.70 3.08
N ALA A 217 -24.33 -14.82 4.24
CA ALA A 217 -25.41 -15.80 4.43
C ALA A 217 -26.62 -15.60 3.50
N GLN A 218 -26.73 -14.43 2.86
CA GLN A 218 -27.83 -14.03 1.98
C GLN A 218 -27.48 -14.11 0.49
N ASP A 219 -26.22 -14.39 0.12
CA ASP A 219 -25.79 -14.43 -1.29
C ASP A 219 -26.05 -15.81 -1.93
N ALA A 220 -26.16 -15.81 -3.26
CA ALA A 220 -26.09 -17.06 -4.03
C ALA A 220 -24.67 -17.62 -4.05
N PRO A 221 -24.49 -18.95 -4.18
CA PRO A 221 -23.17 -19.55 -4.35
C PRO A 221 -22.44 -19.00 -5.59
N GLN A 222 -21.16 -18.65 -5.41
CA GLN A 222 -20.29 -18.14 -6.46
C GLN A 222 -19.18 -19.15 -6.76
N LEU A 223 -18.86 -19.31 -8.04
CA LEU A 223 -17.70 -20.08 -8.47
C LEU A 223 -16.43 -19.24 -8.26
N MET A 224 -15.67 -19.56 -7.23
CA MET A 224 -14.43 -18.87 -6.88
C MET A 224 -13.21 -19.68 -7.32
N ARG A 225 -12.14 -18.96 -7.68
CA ARG A 225 -10.83 -19.54 -7.98
C ARG A 225 -9.95 -19.41 -6.74
N ARG A 226 -9.75 -20.53 -6.06
CA ARG A 226 -8.87 -20.67 -4.90
C ARG A 226 -7.45 -20.96 -5.35
N MET A 227 -6.49 -20.16 -4.91
CA MET A 227 -5.07 -20.37 -5.16
C MET A 227 -4.34 -20.68 -3.86
N HIS A 228 -3.57 -21.77 -3.85
CA HIS A 228 -2.70 -22.15 -2.75
C HIS A 228 -1.25 -21.86 -3.09
N TYR A 229 -0.59 -21.06 -2.25
CA TYR A 229 0.78 -20.61 -2.44
C TYR A 229 1.73 -21.33 -1.49
N MET A 230 2.98 -21.47 -1.93
CA MET A 230 4.05 -22.00 -1.09
C MET A 230 4.72 -20.94 -0.20
N SER A 231 4.57 -19.65 -0.50
CA SER A 231 5.22 -18.56 0.23
C SER A 231 4.43 -17.26 0.19
N PHE A 232 4.67 -16.39 1.17
CA PHE A 232 4.05 -15.06 1.22
C PHE A 232 4.45 -14.19 0.03
N VAL A 233 5.67 -14.32 -0.51
CA VAL A 233 6.10 -13.49 -1.64
C VAL A 233 5.29 -13.81 -2.90
N SER A 234 5.02 -15.09 -3.15
CA SER A 234 4.18 -15.54 -4.26
C SER A 234 2.75 -15.07 -4.08
N MET A 235 2.21 -15.18 -2.86
CA MET A 235 0.87 -14.70 -2.54
C MET A 235 0.72 -13.19 -2.76
N PHE A 236 1.64 -12.38 -2.23
CA PHE A 236 1.58 -10.92 -2.35
C PHE A 236 1.75 -10.43 -3.79
N ARG A 237 2.62 -11.08 -4.58
CA ARG A 237 2.80 -10.76 -5.99
C ARG A 237 1.60 -11.19 -6.82
N SER A 238 1.09 -12.40 -6.60
CA SER A 238 -0.08 -12.90 -7.31
C SER A 238 -1.28 -12.00 -7.08
N ASP A 239 -1.57 -11.64 -5.83
CA ASP A 239 -2.68 -10.72 -5.54
C ASP A 239 -2.50 -9.38 -6.25
N LEU A 240 -1.29 -8.80 -6.19
CA LEU A 240 -0.99 -7.55 -6.87
C LEU A 240 -1.26 -7.65 -8.39
N TYR A 241 -0.81 -8.72 -9.05
CA TYR A 241 -0.96 -8.90 -10.49
C TYR A 241 -2.41 -9.17 -10.90
N GLU A 242 -3.13 -9.98 -10.14
CA GLU A 242 -4.56 -10.20 -10.33
C GLU A 242 -5.34 -8.88 -10.19
N GLY A 243 -4.94 -8.02 -9.25
CA GLY A 243 -5.45 -6.64 -9.16
C GLY A 243 -5.17 -5.81 -10.42
N LEU A 244 -3.95 -5.85 -10.96
CA LEU A 244 -3.60 -5.11 -12.18
C LEU A 244 -4.44 -5.55 -13.38
N CYS A 245 -4.72 -6.85 -13.51
CA CYS A 245 -5.54 -7.42 -14.57
C CYS A 245 -6.97 -6.83 -14.60
N VAL A 246 -7.52 -6.46 -13.44
CA VAL A 246 -8.85 -5.84 -13.32
C VAL A 246 -8.79 -4.31 -13.22
N GLY A 247 -7.61 -3.70 -13.37
CA GLY A 247 -7.44 -2.26 -13.37
C GLY A 247 -7.24 -1.65 -11.97
N HIS A 248 -6.93 -2.47 -10.97
CA HIS A 248 -6.51 -1.99 -9.65
C HIS A 248 -5.01 -1.78 -9.61
N ALA A 249 -4.54 -0.71 -8.98
CA ALA A 249 -3.11 -0.50 -8.80
C ALA A 249 -2.76 0.26 -7.50
N PRO A 250 -1.58 -0.02 -6.91
CA PRO A 250 -1.06 0.77 -5.80
C PRO A 250 -0.82 2.23 -6.19
N ARG A 251 -1.11 3.14 -5.26
CA ARG A 251 -0.80 4.55 -5.33
C ARG A 251 -0.15 5.01 -4.03
N LYS A 252 0.87 5.86 -4.13
CA LYS A 252 1.48 6.50 -2.98
C LYS A 252 0.68 7.72 -2.55
N CYS A 253 0.29 7.77 -1.27
CA CYS A 253 -0.44 8.92 -0.73
C CYS A 253 0.48 10.12 -0.58
N ALA A 254 0.09 11.27 -1.15
CA ALA A 254 0.88 12.51 -1.08
C ALA A 254 0.94 13.15 0.32
N VAL A 255 0.14 12.69 1.29
CA VAL A 255 0.15 13.21 2.68
C VAL A 255 0.96 12.33 3.62
N CYS A 256 0.71 11.02 3.67
CA CYS A 256 1.36 10.12 4.61
C CYS A 256 2.42 9.20 4.00
N GLY A 257 2.61 9.22 2.67
CA GLY A 257 3.59 8.40 1.97
C GLY A 257 3.25 6.91 1.87
N LYS A 258 2.17 6.43 2.50
CA LYS A 258 1.73 5.03 2.43
C LYS A 258 1.14 4.69 1.06
N TRP A 259 1.33 3.44 0.65
CA TRP A 259 0.68 2.85 -0.50
C TRP A 259 -0.80 2.54 -0.18
N PHE A 260 -1.70 2.86 -1.09
CA PHE A 260 -3.11 2.49 -1.02
C PHE A 260 -3.57 2.01 -2.39
N LEU A 261 -4.49 1.06 -2.42
CA LEU A 261 -5.01 0.53 -3.67
C LEU A 261 -6.03 1.50 -4.26
N THR A 262 -5.93 1.74 -5.56
CA THR A 262 -6.99 2.37 -6.34
C THR A 262 -7.73 1.33 -7.15
N THR A 263 -9.06 1.36 -7.12
CA THR A 263 -9.93 0.38 -7.79
C THR A 263 -10.69 0.95 -8.99
N ASP A 264 -10.48 2.24 -9.27
CA ASP A 264 -11.14 2.93 -10.37
C ASP A 264 -10.15 3.82 -11.13
N ALA A 265 -10.62 4.46 -12.19
CA ALA A 265 -9.79 5.38 -12.98
C ALA A 265 -9.62 6.78 -12.36
N ARG A 266 -10.31 7.12 -11.25
CA ARG A 266 -10.33 8.49 -10.69
C ARG A 266 -8.99 8.84 -10.09
N TYR A 267 -8.46 10.03 -10.37
CA TYR A 267 -7.17 10.52 -9.87
C TYR A 267 -7.14 10.76 -8.33
N ALA A 268 -7.16 9.68 -7.54
CA ALA A 268 -7.00 9.70 -6.10
C ALA A 268 -5.55 10.03 -5.73
N LYS A 269 -5.35 11.19 -5.08
CA LYS A 269 -4.05 11.66 -4.58
C LYS A 269 -3.77 11.23 -3.13
N TYR A 270 -4.83 10.89 -2.39
CA TYR A 270 -4.79 10.69 -0.95
C TYR A 270 -5.49 9.38 -0.58
N CYS A 271 -4.96 8.69 0.42
CA CYS A 271 -5.65 7.56 1.03
C CYS A 271 -6.73 8.03 2.01
N ASP A 272 -7.55 7.08 2.47
CA ASP A 272 -8.61 7.33 3.46
C ASP A 272 -8.17 7.09 4.91
N GLY A 273 -6.89 6.75 5.12
CA GLY A 273 -6.30 6.61 6.44
C GLY A 273 -6.13 7.95 7.17
N LEU A 274 -5.92 7.87 8.48
CA LEU A 274 -5.64 9.04 9.32
C LEU A 274 -4.31 9.69 8.93
N ALA A 275 -4.29 11.03 8.85
CA ALA A 275 -3.09 11.80 8.58
C ALA A 275 -2.15 11.75 9.79
N PRO A 276 -0.88 11.30 9.63
CA PRO A 276 0.08 11.27 10.72
C PRO A 276 0.31 12.66 11.31
N GLY A 277 0.32 12.76 12.64
CA GLY A 277 0.58 14.01 13.36
C GLY A 277 -0.56 15.04 13.35
N ASP A 278 -1.71 14.73 12.75
CA ASP A 278 -2.86 15.64 12.76
C ASP A 278 -3.57 15.62 14.12
N LYS A 279 -3.47 16.74 14.86
CA LYS A 279 -4.10 16.90 16.20
C LYS A 279 -5.62 16.73 16.18
N ARG A 280 -6.28 16.98 15.04
CA ARG A 280 -7.73 16.86 14.87
C ARG A 280 -8.16 15.48 14.35
N ARG A 281 -7.22 14.52 14.25
CA ARG A 281 -7.46 13.15 13.75
C ARG A 281 -8.19 13.11 12.41
N ARG A 282 -7.85 14.04 11.50
CA ARG A 282 -8.40 14.10 10.14
C ARG A 282 -7.77 13.02 9.25
N THR A 283 -8.47 12.66 8.17
CA THR A 283 -7.94 11.75 7.15
C THR A 283 -6.94 12.45 6.23
N CYS A 284 -6.05 11.67 5.60
CA CYS A 284 -5.15 12.17 4.57
C CYS A 284 -5.89 12.91 3.45
N ARG A 285 -7.06 12.42 3.05
CA ARG A 285 -7.93 13.10 2.07
C ARG A 285 -8.37 14.49 2.54
N GLN A 286 -8.83 14.62 3.78
CA GLN A 286 -9.25 15.90 4.36
C GLN A 286 -8.08 16.89 4.44
N VAL A 287 -6.93 16.46 4.98
CA VAL A 287 -5.74 17.30 5.09
C VAL A 287 -5.21 17.70 3.73
N GLY A 288 -5.16 16.75 2.78
CA GLY A 288 -4.73 17.00 1.42
C GLY A 288 -5.62 18.02 0.69
N ASN A 289 -6.93 17.91 0.84
CA ASN A 289 -7.88 18.86 0.26
C ASN A 289 -7.74 20.28 0.83
N LEU A 290 -7.45 20.42 2.13
CA LEU A 290 -7.19 21.72 2.77
C LEU A 290 -5.91 22.35 2.24
N ARG A 291 -4.79 21.59 2.25
CA ARG A 291 -3.51 22.07 1.69
C ARG A 291 -3.64 22.43 0.21
N GLY A 292 -4.37 21.63 -0.55
CA GLY A 292 -4.64 21.91 -1.97
C GLY A 292 -5.59 23.09 -2.20
N ARG A 293 -6.44 23.45 -1.23
CA ARG A 293 -7.21 24.70 -1.27
C ARG A 293 -6.32 25.89 -0.99
N GLU A 294 -5.55 25.86 0.10
CA GLU A 294 -4.60 26.92 0.47
C GLU A 294 -3.62 27.20 -0.68
N GLN A 295 -3.06 26.16 -1.30
CA GLN A 295 -2.17 26.31 -2.46
C GLN A 295 -2.86 26.97 -3.67
N ARG A 296 -4.14 26.68 -3.93
CA ARG A 296 -4.89 27.32 -5.03
C ARG A 296 -5.18 28.79 -4.74
N GLU A 297 -5.52 29.12 -3.49
CA GLU A 297 -5.74 30.50 -3.04
C GLU A 297 -4.43 31.32 -3.06
N LEU A 298 -3.30 30.67 -2.80
CA LEU A 298 -1.97 31.27 -2.84
C LEU A 298 -1.35 31.34 -4.25
N ALA A 299 -1.87 30.61 -5.23
CA ALA A 299 -1.29 30.53 -6.57
C ALA A 299 -1.16 31.91 -7.25
N ALA A 300 -0.06 32.14 -7.97
CA ALA A 300 0.20 33.42 -8.65
C ALA A 300 -0.82 33.72 -9.77
N ASP A 301 -1.42 32.68 -10.36
CA ASP A 301 -2.41 32.76 -11.42
C ASP A 301 -3.87 32.80 -10.90
N HIS A 302 -4.06 33.01 -9.59
CA HIS A 302 -5.37 33.16 -8.97
C HIS A 302 -6.17 34.30 -9.64
N PRO A 303 -7.47 34.11 -9.99
CA PRO A 303 -8.26 35.11 -10.73
C PRO A 303 -8.24 36.52 -10.11
N ILE A 304 -8.33 36.62 -8.78
CA ILE A 304 -8.26 37.89 -8.05
C ILE A 304 -6.87 38.56 -8.21
N LYS A 305 -5.80 37.77 -8.13
CA LYS A 305 -4.42 38.25 -8.32
C LYS A 305 -4.14 38.63 -9.77
N LYS A 306 -4.73 37.94 -10.75
CA LYS A 306 -4.62 38.28 -12.19
C LYS A 306 -5.17 39.68 -12.48
N ILE A 307 -6.32 40.05 -11.89
CA ILE A 307 -6.90 41.40 -12.03
C ILE A 307 -5.91 42.44 -11.48
N TYR A 308 -5.39 42.22 -10.26
CA TYR A 308 -4.38 43.10 -9.66
C TYR A 308 -3.13 43.23 -10.54
N THR A 309 -2.52 42.12 -10.95
CA THR A 309 -1.30 42.12 -11.78
C THR A 309 -1.52 42.87 -13.10
N LYS A 310 -2.67 42.66 -13.76
CA LYS A 310 -3.01 43.38 -14.98
C LYS A 310 -3.05 44.89 -14.74
N ARG A 311 -3.73 45.34 -13.69
CA ARG A 311 -3.87 46.77 -13.36
C ARG A 311 -2.57 47.40 -12.92
N PHE A 312 -1.80 46.71 -12.09
CA PHE A 312 -0.48 47.14 -11.65
C PHE A 312 0.47 47.34 -12.84
N ASN A 313 0.43 46.44 -13.82
CA ASN A 313 1.19 46.56 -15.06
C ASN A 313 0.70 47.74 -15.91
N THR A 314 -0.62 47.95 -16.04
CA THR A 314 -1.18 49.11 -16.75
C THR A 314 -0.75 50.43 -16.14
N ILE A 315 -0.84 50.59 -14.81
CA ILE A 315 -0.40 51.80 -14.11
C ILE A 315 1.10 52.03 -14.33
N THR A 316 1.91 50.98 -14.25
CA THR A 316 3.36 51.06 -14.49
C THR A 316 3.69 51.48 -15.92
N GLN A 317 2.96 50.95 -16.90
CA GLN A 317 3.11 51.37 -18.31
C GLN A 317 2.73 52.84 -18.53
N TYR A 318 1.68 53.33 -17.87
CA TYR A 318 1.22 54.71 -18.01
C TYR A 318 2.21 55.70 -17.37
N LEU A 319 2.79 55.34 -16.23
CA LEU A 319 3.90 56.09 -15.62
C LEU A 319 5.11 56.15 -16.56
N GLY A 320 5.53 55.00 -17.13
CA GLY A 320 6.67 54.96 -18.05
C GLY A 320 6.46 55.73 -19.36
N ARG A 321 5.19 55.95 -19.77
CA ARG A 321 4.82 56.75 -20.94
C ARG A 321 4.59 58.23 -20.62
N GLY A 322 4.71 58.65 -19.36
CA GLY A 322 4.43 60.02 -18.92
C GLY A 322 2.94 60.40 -18.94
N THR A 323 2.04 59.43 -19.03
CA THR A 323 0.57 59.64 -19.02
C THR A 323 0.00 59.77 -17.60
N LEU A 324 0.74 59.29 -16.60
CA LEU A 324 0.46 59.47 -15.18
C LEU A 324 1.71 60.06 -14.51
N ASP A 325 1.52 61.01 -13.60
CA ASP A 325 2.60 61.48 -12.74
C ASP A 325 2.95 60.45 -11.66
N GLU A 326 4.14 60.60 -11.08
CA GLU A 326 4.68 59.63 -10.13
C GLU A 326 3.86 59.54 -8.84
N GLN A 327 3.33 60.66 -8.35
CA GLN A 327 2.55 60.71 -7.12
C GLN A 327 1.21 60.00 -7.29
N THR A 328 0.49 60.28 -8.37
CA THR A 328 -0.78 59.61 -8.70
C THR A 328 -0.57 58.13 -8.97
N ALA A 329 0.47 57.74 -9.72
CA ALA A 329 0.77 56.34 -10.00
C ALA A 329 1.10 55.54 -8.72
N ALA A 330 1.84 56.14 -7.79
CA ALA A 330 2.14 55.52 -6.49
C ALA A 330 0.87 55.32 -5.65
N ALA A 331 0.01 56.35 -5.57
CA ALA A 331 -1.26 56.27 -4.85
C ALA A 331 -2.21 55.21 -5.46
N MET A 332 -2.31 55.14 -6.79
CA MET A 332 -3.10 54.10 -7.48
C MET A 332 -2.58 52.69 -7.21
N LYS A 333 -1.26 52.50 -7.18
CA LYS A 333 -0.64 51.20 -6.84
C LYS A 333 -0.93 50.79 -5.40
N ALA A 334 -0.85 51.73 -4.46
CA ALA A 334 -1.18 51.49 -3.06
C ALA A 334 -2.66 51.12 -2.89
N LEU A 335 -3.56 51.86 -3.54
CA LEU A 335 -5.00 51.59 -3.52
C LEU A 335 -5.33 50.23 -4.12
N ALA A 336 -4.77 49.91 -5.29
CA ALA A 336 -4.92 48.61 -5.94
C ALA A 336 -4.46 47.45 -5.04
N LYS A 337 -3.38 47.64 -4.27
CA LYS A 337 -2.88 46.64 -3.32
C LYS A 337 -3.84 46.46 -2.14
N SER A 338 -4.32 47.55 -1.55
CA SER A 338 -5.32 47.51 -0.46
C SER A 338 -6.61 46.82 -0.89
N LYS A 339 -7.12 47.13 -2.09
CA LYS A 339 -8.31 46.46 -2.66
C LYS A 339 -8.07 44.97 -2.94
N LEU A 340 -6.87 44.57 -3.36
CA LEU A 340 -6.49 43.15 -3.47
C LEU A 340 -6.53 42.46 -2.10
N GLU A 341 -5.94 43.06 -1.07
CA GLU A 341 -5.92 42.50 0.29
C GLU A 341 -7.35 42.32 0.83
N LYS A 342 -8.23 43.31 0.62
CA LYS A 342 -9.66 43.20 0.94
C LYS A 342 -10.35 42.06 0.18
N ALA A 343 -10.10 41.92 -1.13
CA ALA A 343 -10.66 40.83 -1.93
C ALA A 343 -10.15 39.44 -1.55
N LEU A 344 -8.96 39.34 -0.96
CA LEU A 344 -8.46 38.06 -0.42
C LEU A 344 -9.12 37.69 0.92
N GLN A 345 -9.66 38.68 1.66
CA GLN A 345 -10.28 38.48 2.98
C GLN A 345 -11.82 38.38 2.91
N ASP A 346 -12.45 39.05 1.95
CA ASP A 346 -13.91 39.13 1.79
C ASP A 346 -14.36 38.51 0.45
N SER A 347 -14.97 37.33 0.53
CA SER A 347 -15.49 36.61 -0.64
C SER A 347 -16.65 37.33 -1.33
N GLY A 348 -17.45 38.13 -0.61
CA GLY A 348 -18.56 38.90 -1.19
C GLY A 348 -18.05 40.06 -2.02
N TYR A 349 -17.07 40.79 -1.49
CA TYR A 349 -16.38 41.86 -2.22
C TYR A 349 -15.61 41.32 -3.44
N ALA A 350 -14.93 40.18 -3.30
CA ALA A 350 -14.21 39.54 -4.39
C ALA A 350 -15.09 39.12 -5.58
N GLN A 351 -16.30 38.62 -5.31
CA GLN A 351 -17.26 38.19 -6.33
C GLN A 351 -18.10 39.34 -6.89
N GLY A 352 -18.21 40.45 -6.15
CA GLY A 352 -18.97 41.64 -6.53
C GLY A 352 -18.07 42.77 -7.06
N GLY A 353 -17.93 43.83 -6.25
CA GLY A 353 -17.38 45.11 -6.67
C GLY A 353 -15.89 45.12 -7.04
N TYR A 354 -15.10 44.14 -6.60
CA TYR A 354 -13.64 44.15 -6.79
C TYR A 354 -13.19 44.34 -8.25
N ALA A 355 -13.80 43.64 -9.21
CA ALA A 355 -13.39 43.76 -10.60
C ALA A 355 -13.64 45.17 -11.18
N ALA A 356 -14.79 45.77 -10.84
CA ALA A 356 -15.17 47.10 -11.28
C ALA A 356 -14.32 48.19 -10.62
N GLU A 357 -14.09 48.09 -9.31
CA GLU A 357 -13.25 49.03 -8.55
C GLU A 357 -11.78 48.96 -8.94
N MET A 358 -11.34 47.83 -9.50
CA MET A 358 -9.99 47.67 -10.04
C MET A 358 -9.84 48.23 -11.45
N GLU A 359 -10.87 48.74 -12.12
CA GLU A 359 -10.69 49.41 -13.42
C GLU A 359 -9.85 50.68 -13.30
N GLN A 360 -9.06 50.96 -14.34
CA GLN A 360 -8.10 52.07 -14.35
C GLN A 360 -8.76 53.41 -14.02
N ALA A 361 -9.94 53.67 -14.60
CA ALA A 361 -10.69 54.91 -14.37
C ALA A 361 -11.26 55.01 -12.96
N ALA A 362 -11.73 53.88 -12.39
CA ALA A 362 -12.26 53.83 -11.03
C ALA A 362 -11.16 54.13 -10.00
N LEU A 363 -10.00 53.48 -10.12
CA LEU A 363 -8.85 53.73 -9.27
C LEU A 363 -8.36 55.18 -9.38
N LEU A 364 -8.37 55.76 -10.58
CA LEU A 364 -7.91 57.14 -10.79
C LEU A 364 -8.88 58.15 -10.18
N ALA A 365 -10.19 57.94 -10.33
CA ALA A 365 -11.22 58.80 -9.75
C ALA A 365 -11.13 58.80 -8.21
N GLU A 366 -11.05 57.61 -7.60
CA GLU A 366 -10.96 57.46 -6.15
C GLU A 366 -9.67 58.07 -5.58
N VAL A 367 -8.54 57.91 -6.27
CA VAL A 367 -7.26 58.54 -5.87
C VAL A 367 -7.34 60.07 -5.96
N LYS A 368 -7.92 60.63 -7.03
CA LYS A 368 -8.05 62.09 -7.18
C LYS A 368 -8.94 62.70 -6.10
N GLU A 369 -10.07 62.06 -5.80
CA GLU A 369 -10.96 62.50 -4.71
C GLU A 369 -10.25 62.46 -3.34
N THR A 370 -9.31 61.53 -3.16
CA THR A 370 -8.52 61.40 -1.92
C THR A 370 -7.36 62.40 -1.84
N ILE A 371 -6.84 62.89 -2.98
CA ILE A 371 -5.75 63.89 -3.04
C ILE A 371 -6.29 65.32 -2.94
N GLU A 372 -7.53 65.56 -3.41
CA GLU A 372 -8.22 66.86 -3.32
C GLU A 372 -8.86 67.12 -1.95
N ARG A 373 -8.94 66.10 -1.10
CA ARG A 373 -9.36 66.17 0.31
C ARG A 373 -8.16 66.34 1.23
#